data_AF-V9L2K4-F1
#
_entry.id   AF-V9L2K4-F1
#
_cell.length_a   1.000
_cell.length_b   1.000
_cell.length_c   1.000
_cell.angle_alpha   90.00
_cell.angle_beta   90.00
_cell.angle_gamma   90.00
#
_symmetry.space_group_name_H-M   'P 1'
#
loop_
_entity.id
_entity.type
_entity.pdbx_description
1 polymer ?
#
loop_
_entity_poly.entity_id
_entity_poly.type
_entity_poly.pdbx_seq_one_letter_code
_entity_poly.pdbx_strand_id
1 'polypeptide(L)'
;VRKLARGLALCRELNPGLSLVRDNQNKYIQSTVANVEKYFGEFCGLFAAYVRKTARLRDKSDLLVKEIRTYAETETPNVKSGLVNFADQLATVQDYRQAQVERLEAKVIEPFKKYGNITKLKREELKVSLAAGKREAKQTAQVERIRQRNPSDRQIITQAESDLQRVTVDATRIARQLEETMDDFEKHKIKDIKKIFGDFITIEMAFHAKALEVYTTAYQHVQNIDEDEDMEAYRSSLHFETTQPRLSLVSANFLKSTNGNNSTISMLRSSKENTPGSTCKLQLDDEEEEDDDGIEEEEEDEEEEEEYVPKNT
;
A
#
# COMPACT_ATOMS: atom_id res chain seq x y z
N VAL A 1 56.48 20.89 -16.42
CA VAL A 1 56.52 22.32 -15.99
C VAL A 1 55.69 23.26 -16.88
N ARG A 2 55.74 23.18 -18.22
CA ARG A 2 54.95 24.08 -19.11
C ARG A 2 53.42 23.82 -19.15
N LYS A 3 52.92 22.67 -18.70
CA LYS A 3 51.47 22.38 -18.58
C LYS A 3 50.81 22.97 -17.32
N LEU A 4 51.55 23.16 -16.22
CA LEU A 4 51.04 23.81 -15.00
C LEU A 4 50.87 25.33 -15.18
N ALA A 5 51.72 25.96 -16.01
CA ALA A 5 51.63 27.40 -16.29
C ALA A 5 50.39 27.79 -17.14
N ARG A 6 49.83 26.85 -17.92
CA ARG A 6 48.57 27.10 -18.66
C ARG A 6 47.33 27.01 -17.78
N GLY A 7 47.37 26.27 -16.67
CA GLY A 7 46.28 26.27 -15.67
C GLY A 7 46.20 27.58 -14.88
N LEU A 8 47.35 28.22 -14.62
CA LEU A 8 47.41 29.49 -13.89
C LEU A 8 47.02 30.71 -14.74
N ALA A 9 47.20 30.65 -16.06
CA ALA A 9 46.83 31.74 -16.96
C ALA A 9 45.33 31.78 -17.31
N LEU A 10 44.59 30.66 -17.16
CA LEU A 10 43.14 30.65 -17.32
C LEU A 10 42.38 31.22 -16.10
N CYS A 11 43.04 31.41 -14.95
CA CYS A 11 42.41 32.03 -13.78
C CYS A 11 42.41 33.57 -13.85
N ARG A 12 42.94 34.18 -14.92
CA ARG A 12 43.06 35.64 -15.05
C ARG A 12 41.81 36.35 -15.55
N GLU A 13 40.84 35.61 -16.06
CA GLU A 13 39.50 36.08 -16.32
C GLU A 13 38.56 35.36 -15.34
N LEU A 14 38.12 36.08 -14.31
CA LEU A 14 36.96 35.69 -13.50
C LEU A 14 35.76 35.66 -14.45
N ASN A 15 35.54 34.51 -15.09
CA ASN A 15 34.57 34.34 -16.16
C ASN A 15 33.16 34.35 -15.57
N PRO A 16 32.35 35.41 -15.77
CA PRO A 16 31.00 35.50 -15.21
C PRO A 16 30.10 34.34 -15.67
N GLY A 17 30.41 33.75 -16.84
CA GLY A 17 29.72 32.59 -17.37
C GLY A 17 29.86 31.33 -16.52
N LEU A 18 30.98 31.13 -15.82
CA LEU A 18 31.21 29.95 -14.97
C LEU A 18 30.37 30.00 -13.68
N SER A 19 30.08 31.20 -13.16
CA SER A 19 29.17 31.38 -12.03
C SER A 19 27.73 31.06 -12.43
N LEU A 20 27.28 31.60 -13.57
CA LEU A 20 25.91 31.41 -14.05
C LEU A 20 25.59 29.93 -14.38
N VAL A 21 26.53 29.22 -15.00
CA VAL A 21 26.38 27.78 -15.31
C VAL A 21 26.19 26.96 -14.03
N ARG A 22 26.97 27.26 -12.99
CA ARG A 22 26.90 26.58 -11.69
C ARG A 22 25.63 26.91 -10.92
N ASP A 23 25.14 28.15 -11.01
CA ASP A 23 23.85 28.53 -10.43
C ASP A 23 22.68 27.80 -11.09
N ASN A 24 22.72 27.64 -12.42
CA ASN A 24 21.72 26.86 -13.16
C ASN A 24 21.79 25.36 -12.79
N GLN A 25 23.00 24.79 -12.70
CA GLN A 25 23.21 23.41 -12.28
C GLN A 25 22.66 23.16 -10.86
N ASN A 26 22.95 24.05 -9.91
CA ASN A 26 22.45 23.92 -8.54
C ASN A 26 20.93 24.02 -8.46
N LYS A 27 20.30 24.93 -9.23
CA LYS A 27 18.83 25.02 -9.33
C LYS A 27 18.22 23.74 -9.90
N TYR A 28 18.85 23.18 -10.94
CA TYR A 28 18.43 21.91 -11.52
C TYR A 28 18.51 20.78 -10.50
N ILE A 29 19.64 20.62 -9.81
CA ILE A 29 19.82 19.61 -8.75
C ILE A 29 18.77 19.79 -7.64
N GLN A 30 18.52 21.03 -7.22
CA GLN A 30 17.52 21.34 -6.20
C GLN A 30 16.12 20.87 -6.62
N SER A 31 15.71 21.20 -7.85
CA SER A 31 14.42 20.80 -8.41
C SER A 31 14.31 19.27 -8.51
N THR A 32 15.36 18.60 -9.00
CA THR A 32 15.38 17.14 -9.10
C THR A 32 15.21 16.46 -7.74
N VAL A 33 15.93 16.90 -6.70
CA VAL A 33 15.80 16.34 -5.35
C VAL A 33 14.41 16.61 -4.75
N ALA A 34 13.87 17.81 -4.95
CA ALA A 34 12.53 18.18 -4.48
C ALA A 34 11.43 17.35 -5.16
N ASN A 35 11.53 17.14 -6.48
CA ASN A 35 10.56 16.33 -7.22
C ASN A 35 10.59 14.87 -6.77
N VAL A 36 11.79 14.30 -6.56
CA VAL A 36 11.89 12.93 -6.05
C VAL A 36 11.29 12.82 -4.67
N GLU A 37 11.57 13.76 -3.77
CA GLU A 37 10.99 13.77 -2.43
C GLU A 37 9.46 13.83 -2.46
N LYS A 38 8.89 14.73 -3.27
CA LYS A 38 7.44 14.89 -3.44
C LYS A 38 6.81 13.59 -3.94
N TYR A 39 7.15 13.19 -5.16
CA TYR A 39 6.45 12.09 -5.82
C TYR A 39 6.73 10.73 -5.17
N PHE A 40 7.94 10.47 -4.65
CA PHE A 40 8.19 9.20 -3.96
C PHE A 40 7.52 9.17 -2.58
N GLY A 41 7.34 10.34 -1.93
CA GLY A 41 6.53 10.47 -0.74
C GLY A 41 5.05 10.15 -1.02
N GLU A 42 4.49 10.76 -2.08
CA GLU A 42 3.12 10.50 -2.53
C GLU A 42 2.91 9.04 -2.91
N PHE A 43 3.82 8.44 -3.70
CA PHE A 43 3.77 7.01 -4.02
C PHE A 43 3.84 6.15 -2.76
N CYS A 44 4.72 6.47 -1.81
CA CYS A 44 4.80 5.73 -0.55
C CYS A 44 3.46 5.75 0.20
N GLY A 45 2.80 6.90 0.28
CA GLY A 45 1.50 7.07 0.94
C GLY A 45 0.39 6.29 0.22
N LEU A 46 0.30 6.44 -1.11
CA LEU A 46 -0.69 5.75 -1.94
C LEU A 46 -0.53 4.23 -1.89
N PHE A 47 0.69 3.71 -2.02
CA PHE A 47 0.93 2.26 -1.89
C PHE A 47 0.64 1.75 -0.48
N ALA A 48 0.94 2.53 0.57
CA ALA A 48 0.56 2.16 1.94
C ALA A 48 -0.96 2.11 2.13
N ALA A 49 -1.71 3.07 1.59
CA ALA A 49 -3.17 3.05 1.61
C ALA A 49 -3.72 1.86 0.80
N TYR A 50 -3.17 1.61 -0.39
CA TYR A 50 -3.51 0.45 -1.23
C TYR A 50 -3.37 -0.87 -0.46
N VAL A 51 -2.20 -1.09 0.18
CA VAL A 51 -1.94 -2.32 0.94
C VAL A 51 -2.86 -2.45 2.15
N ARG A 52 -3.14 -1.36 2.88
CA ARG A 52 -4.12 -1.36 3.98
C ARG A 52 -5.50 -1.77 3.50
N LYS A 53 -5.96 -1.23 2.35
CA LYS A 53 -7.26 -1.61 1.75
C LYS A 53 -7.27 -3.09 1.34
N THR A 54 -6.17 -3.62 0.80
CA THR A 54 -6.04 -5.05 0.49
C THR A 54 -6.10 -5.93 1.74
N ALA A 55 -5.45 -5.53 2.84
CA ALA A 55 -5.54 -6.23 4.13
C ALA A 55 -6.96 -6.20 4.70
N ARG A 56 -7.65 -5.05 4.66
CA ARG A 56 -9.05 -4.95 5.09
C ARG A 56 -9.99 -5.85 4.27
N LEU A 57 -9.75 -5.98 2.96
CA LEU A 57 -10.51 -6.90 2.11
C LEU A 57 -10.28 -8.37 2.50
N ARG A 58 -9.06 -8.74 2.90
CA ARG A 58 -8.76 -10.05 3.50
C ARG A 58 -9.60 -10.27 4.76
N ASP A 59 -9.58 -9.33 5.69
CA ASP A 59 -10.32 -9.43 6.96
C ASP A 59 -11.82 -9.62 6.75
N LYS A 60 -12.43 -8.85 5.83
CA LYS A 60 -13.85 -9.04 5.49
C LYS A 60 -14.12 -10.41 4.83
N SER A 61 -13.18 -10.91 4.04
CA SER A 61 -13.29 -12.24 3.43
C SER A 61 -13.22 -13.36 4.49
N ASP A 62 -12.40 -13.20 5.53
CA ASP A 62 -12.33 -14.15 6.64
C ASP A 62 -13.65 -14.20 7.44
N LEU A 63 -14.33 -13.07 7.60
CA LEU A 63 -15.68 -13.03 8.17
C LEU A 63 -16.70 -13.77 7.29
N LEU A 64 -16.63 -13.62 5.97
CA LEU A 64 -17.49 -14.37 5.05
C LEU A 64 -17.25 -15.88 5.17
N VAL A 65 -15.99 -16.32 5.22
CA VAL A 65 -15.63 -17.74 5.41
C VAL A 65 -16.29 -18.29 6.69
N LYS A 66 -16.22 -17.54 7.79
CA LYS A 66 -16.84 -17.92 9.07
C LYS A 66 -18.35 -18.05 8.96
N GLU A 67 -19.01 -17.11 8.30
CA GLU A 67 -20.47 -17.10 8.19
C GLU A 67 -20.97 -18.22 7.27
N ILE A 68 -20.28 -18.46 6.14
CA ILE A 68 -20.57 -19.58 5.23
C ILE A 68 -20.47 -20.90 5.98
N ARG A 69 -19.42 -21.10 6.77
CA ARG A 69 -19.27 -22.32 7.58
C ARG A 69 -20.39 -22.47 8.61
N THR A 70 -20.81 -21.37 9.23
CA THR A 70 -21.89 -21.39 10.22
C THR A 70 -23.22 -21.79 9.57
N TYR A 71 -23.53 -21.23 8.40
CA TYR A 71 -24.72 -21.60 7.64
C TYR A 71 -24.65 -23.05 7.11
N ALA A 72 -23.49 -23.50 6.65
CA ALA A 72 -23.32 -24.88 6.19
C ALA A 72 -23.71 -25.93 7.24
N GLU A 73 -23.56 -25.64 8.54
CA GLU A 73 -23.98 -26.53 9.62
C GLU A 73 -25.50 -26.71 9.72
N THR A 74 -26.30 -25.81 9.14
CA THR A 74 -27.78 -25.90 9.13
C THR A 74 -28.35 -26.59 7.91
N GLU A 75 -27.50 -26.96 6.95
CA GLU A 75 -27.91 -27.46 5.64
C GLU A 75 -27.79 -28.99 5.53
N THR A 76 -28.38 -29.52 4.45
CA THR A 76 -28.31 -30.93 4.08
C THR A 76 -26.88 -31.39 3.79
N PRO A 77 -26.56 -32.70 3.90
CA PRO A 77 -25.18 -33.18 3.83
C PRO A 77 -24.39 -32.75 2.58
N ASN A 78 -25.01 -32.75 1.40
CA ASN A 78 -24.29 -32.37 0.17
C ASN A 78 -24.09 -30.86 0.07
N VAL A 79 -25.12 -30.05 0.36
CA VAL A 79 -24.99 -28.58 0.47
C VAL A 79 -23.94 -28.20 1.51
N LYS A 80 -24.00 -28.79 2.70
CA LYS A 80 -23.01 -28.58 3.77
C LYS A 80 -21.59 -28.86 3.27
N SER A 81 -21.38 -30.02 2.65
CA SER A 81 -20.07 -30.41 2.11
C SER A 81 -19.58 -29.42 1.05
N GLY A 82 -20.44 -29.03 0.11
CA GLY A 82 -20.09 -28.05 -0.93
C GLY A 82 -19.71 -26.69 -0.36
N LEU A 83 -20.48 -26.17 0.60
CA LEU A 83 -20.23 -24.89 1.25
C LEU A 83 -18.97 -24.90 2.13
N VAL A 84 -18.72 -25.98 2.88
CA VAL A 84 -17.48 -26.11 3.68
C VAL A 84 -16.26 -26.13 2.76
N ASN A 85 -16.28 -26.93 1.69
CA ASN A 85 -15.17 -26.98 0.74
C ASN A 85 -14.96 -25.64 0.03
N PHE A 86 -16.03 -24.94 -0.36
CA PHE A 86 -15.95 -23.58 -0.91
C PHE A 86 -15.30 -22.61 0.09
N ALA A 87 -15.73 -22.63 1.35
CA ALA A 87 -15.17 -21.78 2.40
C ALA A 87 -13.67 -22.06 2.62
N ASP A 88 -13.24 -23.31 2.55
CA ASP A 88 -11.83 -23.71 2.65
C ASP A 88 -10.97 -23.13 1.51
N GLN A 89 -11.49 -23.17 0.28
CA GLN A 89 -10.82 -22.53 -0.86
C GLN A 89 -10.78 -21.01 -0.72
N LEU A 90 -11.87 -20.39 -0.26
CA LEU A 90 -11.92 -18.93 -0.04
C LEU A 90 -10.94 -18.47 1.05
N ALA A 91 -10.78 -19.25 2.12
CA ALA A 91 -9.76 -19.03 3.15
C ALA A 91 -8.34 -19.13 2.57
N THR A 92 -8.11 -20.13 1.71
CA THR A 92 -6.82 -20.30 1.02
C THR A 92 -6.47 -19.08 0.14
N VAL A 93 -7.45 -18.46 -0.53
CA VAL A 93 -7.22 -17.19 -1.25
C VAL A 93 -6.75 -16.08 -0.30
N GLN A 94 -7.26 -16.05 0.92
CA GLN A 94 -6.87 -15.03 1.91
C GLN A 94 -5.45 -15.24 2.43
N ASP A 95 -4.97 -16.49 2.55
CA ASP A 95 -3.56 -16.77 2.85
C ASP A 95 -2.63 -16.21 1.76
N TYR A 96 -2.99 -16.38 0.49
CA TYR A 96 -2.24 -15.80 -0.62
C TYR A 96 -2.32 -14.26 -0.62
N ARG A 97 -3.46 -13.69 -0.24
CA ARG A 97 -3.61 -12.23 -0.08
C ARG A 97 -2.77 -11.70 1.06
N GLN A 98 -2.64 -12.43 2.16
CA GLN A 98 -1.74 -12.05 3.25
C GLN A 98 -0.28 -12.03 2.75
N ALA A 99 0.14 -13.05 2.02
CA ALA A 99 1.47 -13.06 1.42
C ALA A 99 1.67 -11.92 0.40
N GLN A 100 0.63 -11.52 -0.33
CA GLN A 100 0.64 -10.34 -1.21
C GLN A 100 0.88 -9.06 -0.41
N VAL A 101 0.11 -8.83 0.66
CA VAL A 101 0.26 -7.68 1.57
C VAL A 101 1.70 -7.55 2.07
N GLU A 102 2.24 -8.61 2.69
CA GLU A 102 3.60 -8.60 3.25
C GLU A 102 4.66 -8.29 2.19
N ARG A 103 4.49 -8.84 0.97
CA ARG A 103 5.44 -8.61 -0.13
C ARG A 103 5.36 -7.18 -0.65
N LEU A 104 4.16 -6.60 -0.76
CA LEU A 104 3.98 -5.22 -1.17
C LEU A 104 4.60 -4.26 -0.15
N GLU A 105 4.42 -4.50 1.15
CA GLU A 105 5.08 -3.72 2.21
C GLU A 105 6.60 -3.77 2.07
N ALA A 106 7.16 -4.97 1.97
CA ALA A 106 8.61 -5.15 1.98
C ALA A 106 9.30 -4.69 0.68
N LYS A 107 8.66 -4.88 -0.48
CA LYS A 107 9.30 -4.67 -1.79
C LYS A 107 8.84 -3.42 -2.52
N VAL A 108 7.75 -2.78 -2.10
CA VAL A 108 7.24 -1.56 -2.73
C VAL A 108 7.31 -0.39 -1.75
N ILE A 109 6.66 -0.51 -0.59
CA ILE A 109 6.54 0.59 0.38
C ILE A 109 7.89 0.90 1.04
N GLU A 110 8.56 -0.10 1.60
CA GLU A 110 9.83 0.12 2.30
C GLU A 110 10.93 0.74 1.42
N PRO A 111 11.09 0.37 0.13
CA PRO A 111 11.97 1.09 -0.79
C PRO A 111 11.60 2.56 -0.99
N PHE A 112 10.33 2.91 -1.22
CA PHE A 112 9.91 4.32 -1.34
C PHE A 112 10.18 5.09 -0.04
N LYS A 113 9.89 4.49 1.11
CA LYS A 113 10.14 5.10 2.43
C LYS A 113 11.62 5.44 2.65
N LYS A 114 12.55 4.61 2.17
CA LYS A 114 14.00 4.88 2.26
C LYS A 114 14.42 6.15 1.52
N TYR A 115 13.70 6.55 0.46
CA TYR A 115 14.01 7.77 -0.28
C TYR A 115 13.88 9.03 0.57
N GLY A 116 13.07 9.04 1.64
CA GLY A 116 13.00 10.18 2.57
C GLY A 116 14.37 10.51 3.20
N ASN A 117 15.16 9.51 3.55
CA ASN A 117 16.52 9.73 4.08
C ASN A 117 17.51 10.08 2.96
N ILE A 118 17.36 9.48 1.78
CA ILE A 118 18.23 9.73 0.63
C ILE A 118 18.11 11.19 0.17
N THR A 119 16.88 11.69 -0.03
CA THR A 119 16.64 13.07 -0.47
C THR A 119 17.06 14.08 0.58
N LYS A 120 16.88 13.78 1.87
CA LYS A 120 17.40 14.59 2.98
C LYS A 120 18.92 14.75 2.90
N LEU A 121 19.66 13.65 2.73
CA LEU A 121 21.13 13.68 2.60
C LEU A 121 21.57 14.50 1.37
N LYS A 122 20.92 14.29 0.22
CA LYS A 122 21.23 15.04 -1.01
C LYS A 122 20.98 16.54 -0.84
N ARG A 123 19.94 16.93 -0.09
CA ARG A 123 19.67 18.33 0.24
C ARG A 123 20.76 18.93 1.14
N GLU A 124 21.30 18.17 2.08
CA GLU A 124 22.41 18.60 2.93
C GLU A 124 23.70 18.80 2.12
N GLU A 125 24.03 17.87 1.22
CA GLU A 125 25.16 18.00 0.28
C GLU A 125 25.03 19.25 -0.61
N LEU A 126 23.84 19.48 -1.17
CA LEU A 126 23.53 20.67 -1.96
C LEU A 126 23.70 21.96 -1.15
N LYS A 127 23.23 21.99 0.11
CA LYS A 127 23.40 23.16 1.00
C LYS A 127 24.87 23.48 1.22
N VAL A 128 25.73 22.47 1.40
CA VAL A 128 27.19 22.65 1.55
C VAL A 128 27.79 23.25 0.28
N SER A 129 27.42 22.75 -0.90
CA SER A 129 27.85 23.30 -2.20
C SER A 129 27.43 24.75 -2.40
N LEU A 130 26.16 25.08 -2.11
CA LEU A 130 25.65 26.45 -2.17
C LEU A 130 26.38 27.39 -1.21
N ALA A 131 26.71 26.94 0.00
CA ALA A 131 27.46 27.74 0.96
C ALA A 131 28.88 28.02 0.48
N ALA A 132 29.56 27.03 -0.11
CA ALA A 132 30.88 27.20 -0.70
C ALA A 132 30.87 28.18 -1.88
N GLY A 133 29.88 28.07 -2.79
CA GLY A 133 29.69 29.01 -3.89
C GLY A 133 29.40 30.44 -3.43
N LYS A 134 28.55 30.62 -2.40
CA LYS A 134 28.30 31.93 -1.80
C LYS A 134 29.56 32.54 -1.17
N ARG A 135 30.41 31.73 -0.54
CA ARG A 135 31.69 32.18 0.03
C ARG A 135 32.64 32.63 -1.06
N GLU A 136 32.73 31.88 -2.15
CA GLU A 136 33.51 32.26 -3.33
C GLU A 136 33.04 33.59 -3.91
N ALA A 137 31.74 33.75 -4.19
CA ALA A 137 31.18 34.98 -4.74
C ALA A 137 31.46 36.21 -3.86
N LYS A 138 31.36 36.06 -2.53
CA LYS A 138 31.71 37.13 -1.58
C LYS A 138 33.20 37.49 -1.65
N GLN A 139 34.09 36.50 -1.73
CA GLN A 139 35.53 36.71 -1.84
C GLN A 139 35.89 37.38 -3.18
N THR A 140 35.25 36.98 -4.27
CA THR A 140 35.41 37.62 -5.60
C THR A 140 35.05 39.10 -5.54
N ALA A 141 33.85 39.42 -5.02
CA ALA A 141 33.39 40.80 -4.89
C ALA A 141 34.27 41.64 -3.92
N GLN A 142 34.95 41.00 -2.97
CA GLN A 142 35.92 41.67 -2.09
C GLN A 142 37.22 42.01 -2.83
N VAL A 143 37.77 41.07 -3.61
CA VAL A 143 38.97 41.31 -4.44
C VAL A 143 38.72 42.42 -5.45
N GLU A 144 37.57 42.43 -6.11
CA GLU A 144 37.19 43.50 -7.05
C GLU A 144 37.13 44.87 -6.37
N ARG A 145 36.55 44.96 -5.16
CA ARG A 145 36.51 46.21 -4.39
C ARG A 145 37.90 46.70 -3.98
N ILE A 146 38.81 45.81 -3.58
CA ILE A 146 40.20 46.17 -3.24
C ILE A 146 40.91 46.70 -4.49
N ARG A 147 40.78 46.02 -5.63
CA ARG A 147 41.35 46.45 -6.92
C ARG A 147 40.86 47.83 -7.35
N GLN A 148 39.56 48.12 -7.18
CA GLN A 148 38.98 49.42 -7.54
C GLN A 148 39.40 50.55 -6.60
N ARG A 149 39.53 50.29 -5.29
CA ARG A 149 39.91 51.32 -4.31
C ARG A 149 41.38 51.73 -4.41
N ASN A 150 42.29 50.76 -4.45
CA ASN A 150 43.74 51.01 -4.39
C ASN A 150 44.49 50.22 -5.48
N PRO A 151 44.38 50.62 -6.75
CA PRO A 151 45.00 49.89 -7.87
C PRO A 151 46.54 49.86 -7.82
N SER A 152 47.17 50.78 -7.09
CA SER A 152 48.63 50.84 -6.93
C SER A 152 49.17 49.87 -5.87
N ASP A 153 48.34 49.38 -4.95
CA ASP A 153 48.76 48.50 -3.87
C ASP A 153 48.79 47.03 -4.33
N ARG A 154 49.84 46.72 -5.10
CA ARG A 154 50.03 45.39 -5.68
C ARG A 154 50.16 44.30 -4.63
N GLN A 155 50.72 44.59 -3.46
CA GLN A 155 50.94 43.58 -2.42
C GLN A 155 49.61 43.10 -1.84
N ILE A 156 48.72 44.04 -1.45
CA ILE A 156 47.40 43.69 -0.91
C ILE A 156 46.54 42.97 -1.95
N ILE A 157 46.58 43.43 -3.20
CA ILE A 157 45.84 42.77 -4.30
C ILE A 157 46.33 41.34 -4.50
N THR A 158 47.64 41.11 -4.56
CA THR A 158 48.21 39.76 -4.76
C THR A 158 47.84 38.82 -3.62
N GLN A 159 47.85 39.31 -2.37
CA GLN A 159 47.45 38.52 -1.21
C GLN A 159 45.97 38.13 -1.27
N ALA A 160 45.08 39.09 -1.57
CA ALA A 160 43.65 38.85 -1.69
C ALA A 160 43.30 37.89 -2.85
N GLU A 161 44.05 37.96 -3.96
CA GLU A 161 43.95 37.02 -5.08
C GLU A 161 44.37 35.60 -4.69
N SER A 162 45.43 35.44 -3.89
CA SER A 162 45.86 34.12 -3.40
C SER A 162 44.81 33.49 -2.48
N ASP A 163 44.20 34.28 -1.59
CA ASP A 163 43.10 33.81 -0.74
C ASP A 163 41.85 33.46 -1.54
N LEU A 164 41.50 34.26 -2.55
CA LEU A 164 40.42 33.94 -3.50
C LEU A 164 40.68 32.62 -4.22
N GLN A 165 41.91 32.41 -4.72
CA GLN A 165 42.28 31.18 -5.40
C GLN A 165 42.05 29.94 -4.52
N ARG A 166 42.39 30.01 -3.23
CA ARG A 166 42.11 28.92 -2.28
C ARG A 166 40.62 28.64 -2.14
N VAL A 167 39.79 29.68 -1.98
CA VAL A 167 38.33 29.55 -1.87
C VAL A 167 37.71 28.99 -3.15
N THR A 168 38.16 29.45 -4.32
CA THR A 168 37.71 28.95 -5.62
C THR A 168 38.05 27.47 -5.81
N VAL A 169 39.25 27.04 -5.43
CA VAL A 169 39.65 25.62 -5.50
C VAL A 169 38.73 24.76 -4.62
N ASP A 170 38.46 25.19 -3.39
CA ASP A 170 37.56 24.47 -2.48
C ASP A 170 36.12 24.42 -3.01
N ALA A 171 35.58 25.54 -3.50
CA ALA A 171 34.23 25.61 -4.08
C ALA A 171 34.10 24.71 -5.32
N THR A 172 35.12 24.68 -6.18
CA THR A 172 35.15 23.82 -7.38
C THR A 172 35.20 22.34 -6.99
N ARG A 173 36.00 21.99 -5.97
CA ARG A 173 36.10 20.63 -5.45
C ARG A 173 34.75 20.14 -4.90
N ILE A 174 34.07 20.96 -4.10
CA ILE A 174 32.76 20.62 -3.52
C ILE A 174 31.69 20.50 -4.61
N ALA A 175 31.68 21.41 -5.60
CA ALA A 175 30.73 21.36 -6.70
C ALA A 175 30.89 20.07 -7.53
N ARG A 176 32.13 19.69 -7.84
CA ARG A 176 32.42 18.44 -8.54
C ARG A 176 32.00 17.20 -7.76
N GLN A 177 32.25 17.19 -6.45
CA GLN A 177 31.82 16.09 -5.58
C GLN A 177 30.29 15.98 -5.57
N LEU A 178 29.57 17.11 -5.49
CA LEU A 178 28.11 17.10 -5.58
C LEU A 178 27.64 16.52 -6.92
N GLU A 179 28.24 16.93 -8.03
CA GLU A 179 27.91 16.41 -9.37
C GLU A 179 28.09 14.90 -9.47
N GLU A 180 29.25 14.37 -9.05
CA GLU A 180 29.54 12.93 -9.05
C GLU A 180 28.51 12.16 -8.21
N THR A 181 28.17 12.68 -7.02
CA THR A 181 27.19 12.03 -6.15
C THR A 181 25.73 12.16 -6.64
N MET A 182 25.45 13.14 -7.52
CA MET A 182 24.15 13.32 -8.16
C MET A 182 23.99 12.42 -9.38
N ASP A 183 25.07 12.16 -10.13
CA ASP A 183 25.09 11.15 -11.19
C ASP A 183 24.77 9.76 -10.62
N ASP A 184 25.41 9.40 -9.52
CA ASP A 184 25.11 8.16 -8.81
C ASP A 184 23.66 8.14 -8.30
N PHE A 185 23.16 9.23 -7.71
CA PHE A 185 21.78 9.32 -7.25
C PHE A 185 20.78 9.06 -8.39
N GLU A 186 20.96 9.72 -9.53
CA GLU A 186 20.07 9.58 -10.69
C GLU A 186 20.08 8.15 -11.24
N LYS A 187 21.28 7.56 -11.34
CA LYS A 187 21.45 6.17 -11.80
C LYS A 187 20.79 5.16 -10.86
N HIS A 188 20.90 5.36 -9.54
CA HIS A 188 20.23 4.50 -8.57
C HIS A 188 18.71 4.67 -8.62
N LYS A 189 18.23 5.91 -8.71
CA LYS A 189 16.80 6.22 -8.86
C LYS A 189 16.16 5.46 -10.02
N ILE A 190 16.77 5.49 -11.20
CA ILE A 190 16.23 4.78 -12.38
C ILE A 190 16.17 3.27 -12.13
N LYS A 191 17.19 2.68 -11.51
CA LYS A 191 17.21 1.24 -11.20
C LYS A 191 16.13 0.88 -10.19
N ASP A 192 15.96 1.69 -9.16
CA ASP A 192 14.98 1.46 -8.11
C ASP A 192 13.56 1.62 -8.64
N ILE A 193 13.28 2.61 -9.49
CA ILE A 193 11.97 2.72 -10.18
C ILE A 193 11.66 1.42 -10.92
N LYS A 194 12.57 0.96 -11.78
CA LYS A 194 12.37 -0.29 -12.54
C LYS A 194 12.14 -1.48 -11.61
N LYS A 195 12.88 -1.55 -10.51
CA LYS A 195 12.78 -2.65 -9.55
C LYS A 195 11.47 -2.59 -8.77
N ILE A 196 11.11 -1.45 -8.19
CA ILE A 196 9.94 -1.29 -7.34
C ILE A 196 8.65 -1.54 -8.13
N PHE A 197 8.50 -0.90 -9.29
CA PHE A 197 7.31 -1.11 -10.12
C PHE A 197 7.28 -2.52 -10.73
N GLY A 198 8.45 -3.10 -11.07
CA GLY A 198 8.53 -4.49 -11.50
C GLY A 198 8.14 -5.48 -10.40
N ASP A 199 8.59 -5.25 -9.17
CA ASP A 199 8.22 -6.05 -7.99
C ASP A 199 6.70 -5.93 -7.76
N PHE A 200 6.11 -4.73 -7.80
CA PHE A 200 4.66 -4.53 -7.70
C PHE A 200 3.89 -5.38 -8.72
N ILE A 201 4.20 -5.23 -10.01
CA ILE A 201 3.51 -5.96 -11.10
C ILE A 201 3.63 -7.48 -10.90
N THR A 202 4.83 -7.97 -10.57
CA THR A 202 5.04 -9.42 -10.42
C THR A 202 4.35 -9.99 -9.17
N ILE A 203 4.24 -9.21 -8.10
CA ILE A 203 3.47 -9.61 -6.90
C ILE A 203 1.98 -9.71 -7.23
N GLU A 204 1.40 -8.70 -7.87
CA GLU A 204 0.00 -8.71 -8.31
C GLU A 204 -0.29 -9.88 -9.25
N MET A 205 0.56 -10.08 -10.27
CA MET A 205 0.42 -11.22 -11.20
C MET A 205 0.45 -12.56 -10.47
N ALA A 206 1.36 -12.74 -9.52
CA ALA A 206 1.47 -13.98 -8.76
C ALA A 206 0.22 -14.24 -7.90
N PHE A 207 -0.30 -13.20 -7.24
CA PHE A 207 -1.55 -13.31 -6.48
C PHE A 207 -2.72 -13.65 -7.39
N HIS A 208 -2.93 -12.91 -8.48
CA HIS A 208 -4.04 -13.13 -9.40
C HIS A 208 -4.02 -14.52 -10.05
N ALA A 209 -2.84 -15.00 -10.45
CA ALA A 209 -2.71 -16.36 -11.00
C ALA A 209 -3.13 -17.42 -9.98
N LYS A 210 -2.71 -17.29 -8.71
CA LYS A 210 -3.12 -18.19 -7.64
C LYS A 210 -4.59 -18.07 -7.26
N ALA A 211 -5.11 -16.86 -7.21
CA ALA A 211 -6.53 -16.63 -6.95
C ALA A 211 -7.39 -17.30 -8.04
N LEU A 212 -7.03 -17.16 -9.32
CA LEU A 212 -7.76 -17.80 -10.42
C LEU A 212 -7.76 -19.34 -10.30
N GLU A 213 -6.61 -19.93 -10.02
CA GLU A 213 -6.46 -21.37 -9.79
C GLU A 213 -7.40 -21.85 -8.65
N VAL A 214 -7.32 -21.19 -7.49
CA VAL A 214 -8.10 -21.57 -6.30
C VAL A 214 -9.60 -21.31 -6.48
N TYR A 215 -10.00 -20.18 -7.07
CA TYR A 215 -11.40 -19.89 -7.35
C TYR A 215 -12.00 -20.85 -8.37
N THR A 216 -11.22 -21.36 -9.32
CA THR A 216 -11.69 -22.40 -10.25
C THR A 216 -12.07 -23.67 -9.49
N THR A 217 -11.26 -24.09 -8.51
CA THR A 217 -11.59 -25.22 -7.63
C THR A 217 -12.78 -24.90 -6.72
N ALA A 218 -12.83 -23.70 -6.15
CA ALA A 218 -13.96 -23.24 -5.34
C ALA A 218 -15.29 -23.31 -6.10
N TYR A 219 -15.28 -22.88 -7.37
CA TYR A 219 -16.44 -22.95 -8.26
C TYR A 219 -16.89 -24.39 -8.48
N GLN A 220 -15.97 -25.32 -8.70
CA GLN A 220 -16.29 -26.74 -8.86
C GLN A 220 -16.97 -27.34 -7.61
N HIS A 221 -16.54 -26.97 -6.40
CA HIS A 221 -17.18 -27.45 -5.17
C HIS A 221 -18.65 -27.03 -5.06
N VAL A 222 -18.98 -25.81 -5.50
CA VAL A 222 -20.37 -25.33 -5.49
C VAL A 222 -21.20 -25.98 -6.60
N GLN A 223 -20.64 -26.10 -7.82
CA GLN A 223 -21.37 -26.67 -8.95
C GLN A 223 -21.62 -28.17 -8.85
N ASN A 224 -20.81 -28.89 -8.07
CA ASN A 224 -20.92 -30.34 -7.90
C ASN A 224 -21.72 -30.74 -6.66
N ILE A 225 -22.49 -29.82 -6.07
CA ILE A 225 -23.44 -30.16 -5.00
C ILE A 225 -24.52 -31.08 -5.59
N ASP A 226 -24.73 -32.24 -4.97
CA ASP A 226 -25.78 -33.18 -5.37
C ASP A 226 -27.14 -32.72 -4.82
N GLU A 227 -27.90 -32.02 -5.66
CA GLU A 227 -29.22 -31.51 -5.32
C GLU A 227 -30.27 -32.63 -5.20
N ASP A 228 -30.15 -33.71 -5.98
CA ASP A 228 -31.17 -34.76 -6.05
C ASP A 228 -31.22 -35.56 -4.75
N GLU A 229 -30.05 -35.95 -4.22
CA GLU A 229 -29.95 -36.66 -2.93
C GLU A 229 -30.44 -35.78 -1.76
N ASP A 230 -30.07 -34.50 -1.75
CA ASP A 230 -30.49 -33.56 -0.71
C ASP A 230 -32.02 -33.30 -0.78
N MET A 231 -32.61 -33.23 -1.98
CA MET A 231 -34.05 -33.09 -2.15
C MET A 231 -34.82 -34.34 -1.71
N GLU A 232 -34.26 -35.54 -1.87
CA GLU A 232 -34.85 -36.78 -1.33
C GLU A 232 -34.81 -36.80 0.21
N ALA A 233 -33.69 -36.38 0.81
CA ALA A 233 -33.55 -36.24 2.25
C ALA A 233 -34.54 -35.21 2.84
N TYR A 234 -34.69 -34.07 2.15
CA TYR A 234 -35.64 -33.02 2.52
C TYR A 234 -37.09 -33.53 2.47
N ARG A 235 -37.50 -34.18 1.37
CA ARG A 235 -38.85 -34.76 1.23
C ARG A 235 -39.12 -35.83 2.29
N SER A 236 -38.14 -36.69 2.56
CA SER A 236 -38.25 -37.73 3.60
C SER A 236 -38.49 -37.10 4.98
N SER A 237 -37.81 -36.01 5.29
CA SER A 237 -37.97 -35.26 6.55
C SER A 237 -39.35 -34.59 6.63
N LEU A 238 -39.86 -34.01 5.54
CA LEU A 238 -41.21 -33.43 5.48
C LEU A 238 -42.32 -34.47 5.69
N HIS A 239 -42.16 -35.66 5.13
CA HIS A 239 -43.22 -36.69 5.17
C HIS A 239 -43.22 -37.52 6.46
N PHE A 240 -42.13 -37.52 7.24
CA PHE A 240 -42.05 -38.22 8.53
C PHE A 240 -42.98 -37.64 9.61
N GLU A 241 -43.37 -36.36 9.53
CA GLU A 241 -44.29 -35.74 10.50
C GLU A 241 -45.78 -36.06 10.25
N THR A 242 -46.15 -36.57 9.06
CA THR A 242 -47.56 -36.83 8.71
C THR A 242 -48.04 -38.22 9.14
N THR A 243 -47.14 -39.16 9.43
CA THR A 243 -47.46 -40.53 9.87
C THR A 243 -47.26 -40.70 11.38
N GLN A 244 -47.80 -39.79 12.18
CA GLN A 244 -48.25 -40.15 13.53
C GLN A 244 -49.65 -40.76 13.38
N PRO A 245 -49.85 -42.09 13.46
CA PRO A 245 -51.19 -42.64 13.49
C PRO A 245 -51.81 -42.15 14.80
N ARG A 246 -52.78 -41.24 14.70
CA ARG A 246 -53.71 -40.98 15.80
C ARG A 246 -54.30 -42.32 16.22
N LEU A 247 -53.77 -42.87 17.32
CA LEU A 247 -54.36 -44.03 17.97
C LEU A 247 -55.83 -43.68 18.24
N SER A 248 -56.71 -44.34 17.50
CA SER A 248 -58.14 -44.16 17.56
C SER A 248 -58.63 -44.57 18.94
N LEU A 249 -59.08 -43.57 19.68
CA LEU A 249 -59.66 -43.67 21.00
C LEU A 249 -61.12 -44.14 20.87
N VAL A 250 -61.37 -45.41 20.50
CA VAL A 250 -62.69 -46.05 20.63
C VAL A 250 -62.56 -47.57 20.81
N SER A 251 -62.72 -48.06 22.03
CA SER A 251 -63.83 -48.96 22.36
C SER A 251 -63.87 -49.21 23.86
N ALA A 252 -64.90 -48.65 24.50
CA ALA A 252 -65.27 -48.94 25.87
C ALA A 252 -65.88 -50.35 25.96
N ASN A 253 -65.58 -51.01 27.09
CA ASN A 253 -66.32 -52.08 27.73
C ASN A 253 -66.39 -53.45 27.02
N PHE A 254 -65.64 -54.43 27.53
CA PHE A 254 -66.22 -55.75 27.85
C PHE A 254 -65.43 -56.46 28.97
N LEU A 255 -66.04 -56.41 30.16
CA LEU A 255 -66.10 -57.39 31.26
C LEU A 255 -64.86 -57.94 32.01
N LYS A 256 -65.04 -57.83 33.33
CA LYS A 256 -64.36 -58.34 34.54
C LYS A 256 -63.98 -59.83 34.57
N SER A 257 -63.11 -60.11 35.57
CA SER A 257 -62.71 -61.38 36.24
C SER A 257 -61.45 -62.06 35.67
N THR A 258 -60.42 -62.46 36.42
CA THR A 258 -60.20 -62.65 37.87
C THR A 258 -58.70 -62.81 38.14
N ASN A 259 -58.24 -62.34 39.31
CA ASN A 259 -57.30 -62.98 40.25
C ASN A 259 -55.88 -63.37 39.80
N GLY A 260 -54.86 -62.88 40.52
CA GLY A 260 -53.52 -63.50 40.52
C GLY A 260 -52.37 -62.54 40.84
N ASN A 261 -51.86 -62.64 42.06
CA ASN A 261 -50.82 -61.80 42.66
C ASN A 261 -49.41 -62.00 42.04
N ASN A 262 -48.60 -60.93 42.08
CA ASN A 262 -47.19 -60.84 42.54
C ASN A 262 -46.49 -59.67 41.83
N SER A 263 -46.09 -58.61 42.57
CA SER A 263 -44.69 -58.28 42.95
C SER A 263 -43.84 -57.82 41.75
N THR A 264 -43.19 -56.65 41.66
CA THR A 264 -42.44 -55.85 42.66
C THR A 264 -41.87 -54.57 42.00
N ILE A 265 -41.77 -53.50 42.81
CA ILE A 265 -40.71 -52.45 42.88
C ILE A 265 -40.60 -51.30 41.84
N SER A 266 -40.77 -50.07 42.37
CA SER A 266 -40.02 -48.79 42.18
C SER A 266 -39.79 -48.22 40.76
N MET A 267 -39.73 -46.91 40.47
CA MET A 267 -39.65 -45.68 41.27
C MET A 267 -40.00 -44.51 40.32
N LEU A 268 -40.68 -43.49 40.84
CA LEU A 268 -40.76 -42.16 40.23
C LEU A 268 -39.44 -41.42 40.39
N ARG A 269 -39.00 -40.69 39.36
CA ARG A 269 -38.33 -39.40 39.56
C ARG A 269 -38.50 -38.47 38.35
N SER A 270 -39.28 -37.42 38.59
CA SER A 270 -39.35 -36.21 37.80
C SER A 270 -38.37 -35.18 38.35
N SER A 271 -37.65 -34.49 37.46
CA SER A 271 -37.02 -33.17 37.65
C SER A 271 -37.09 -32.50 36.27
N LYS A 272 -37.98 -31.51 36.04
CA LYS A 272 -37.87 -30.07 36.36
C LYS A 272 -36.71 -29.35 35.66
N GLU A 273 -37.06 -28.54 34.66
CA GLU A 273 -36.51 -27.21 34.26
C GLU A 273 -37.43 -26.74 33.09
N ASN A 274 -38.24 -25.66 33.09
CA ASN A 274 -38.07 -24.22 33.45
C ASN A 274 -36.80 -23.64 32.81
N THR A 275 -36.77 -22.68 31.88
CA THR A 275 -37.73 -21.76 31.22
C THR A 275 -36.97 -21.19 29.97
N PRO A 276 -37.16 -19.93 29.53
CA PRO A 276 -38.02 -19.40 28.47
C PRO A 276 -37.36 -19.26 27.08
N GLY A 277 -38.21 -19.08 26.06
CA GLY A 277 -37.82 -18.57 24.75
C GLY A 277 -37.26 -17.14 24.83
N SER A 278 -36.23 -16.90 24.03
CA SER A 278 -35.67 -15.56 23.79
C SER A 278 -35.55 -15.36 22.28
N THR A 279 -36.34 -14.42 21.78
CA THR A 279 -36.29 -13.91 20.41
C THR A 279 -35.00 -13.10 20.24
N CYS A 280 -34.05 -13.57 19.44
CA CYS A 280 -32.87 -12.79 19.08
C CYS A 280 -33.14 -11.99 17.80
N LYS A 281 -33.49 -10.71 17.97
CA LYS A 281 -33.20 -9.66 16.99
C LYS A 281 -31.69 -9.42 17.02
N LEU A 282 -30.99 -9.67 15.93
CA LEU A 282 -29.63 -9.18 15.76
C LEU A 282 -29.71 -7.74 15.24
N GLN A 283 -29.44 -6.78 16.12
CA GLN A 283 -28.91 -5.47 15.76
C GLN A 283 -27.46 -5.71 15.34
N LEU A 284 -27.14 -5.40 14.08
CA LEU A 284 -25.77 -5.19 13.66
C LEU A 284 -25.39 -3.79 14.15
N ASP A 285 -24.62 -3.74 15.23
CA ASP A 285 -23.79 -2.58 15.54
C ASP A 285 -22.63 -2.62 14.52
N ASP A 286 -22.85 -2.04 13.34
CA ASP A 286 -21.76 -1.58 12.50
C ASP A 286 -21.20 -0.34 13.18
N GLU A 287 -20.08 -0.50 13.89
CA GLU A 287 -19.21 0.62 14.24
C GLU A 287 -18.72 1.24 12.92
N GLU A 288 -19.34 2.36 12.56
CA GLU A 288 -18.79 3.35 11.64
C GLU A 288 -17.45 3.83 12.22
N GLU A 289 -16.34 3.26 11.75
CA GLU A 289 -15.03 3.89 11.89
C GLU A 289 -14.81 4.75 10.65
N GLU A 290 -15.00 6.05 10.85
CA GLU A 290 -14.74 7.15 9.92
C GLU A 290 -13.30 7.05 9.35
N ASP A 291 -13.15 6.82 8.05
CA ASP A 291 -11.92 7.21 7.36
C ASP A 291 -12.06 8.69 6.95
N ASP A 292 -11.61 9.58 7.84
CA ASP A 292 -11.16 10.94 7.52
C ASP A 292 -9.90 10.85 6.63
N ASP A 293 -10.10 10.64 5.33
CA ASP A 293 -9.07 10.83 4.31
C ASP A 293 -9.48 12.06 3.47
N GLY A 294 -9.28 13.25 4.04
CA GLY A 294 -9.33 14.51 3.32
C GLY A 294 -8.32 14.53 2.16
N ILE A 295 -8.80 14.29 0.96
CA ILE A 295 -8.17 14.72 -0.28
C ILE A 295 -9.11 15.79 -0.85
N GLU A 296 -8.76 17.06 -0.62
CA GLU A 296 -9.32 18.17 -1.37
C GLU A 296 -8.92 17.95 -2.84
N GLU A 297 -9.87 17.48 -3.66
CA GLU A 297 -9.75 17.60 -5.12
C GLU A 297 -9.92 19.09 -5.45
N GLU A 298 -8.80 19.79 -5.67
CA GLU A 298 -8.81 21.06 -6.38
C GLU A 298 -9.25 20.75 -7.82
N GLU A 299 -10.49 21.09 -8.16
CA GLU A 299 -10.94 21.09 -9.55
C GLU A 299 -10.18 22.19 -10.30
N GLU A 300 -9.32 21.78 -11.23
CA GLU A 300 -8.74 22.68 -12.25
C GLU A 300 -9.83 22.99 -13.27
N ASP A 301 -10.32 24.23 -13.29
CA ASP A 301 -11.16 24.79 -14.34
C ASP A 301 -10.41 24.70 -15.70
N GLU A 302 -10.84 23.79 -16.58
CA GLU A 302 -10.46 23.80 -17.99
C GLU A 302 -11.19 24.96 -18.70
N GLU A 303 -10.53 26.11 -18.87
CA GLU A 303 -10.97 27.14 -19.81
C GLU A 303 -10.80 26.65 -21.25
N GLU A 304 -11.92 26.38 -21.94
CA GLU A 304 -11.99 26.14 -23.38
C GLU A 304 -11.48 27.37 -24.17
N GLU A 305 -10.32 27.26 -24.84
CA GLU A 305 -9.93 28.21 -25.89
C GLU A 305 -10.75 27.93 -27.17
N GLU A 306 -11.74 28.79 -27.46
CA GLU A 306 -12.43 28.81 -28.75
C GLU A 306 -11.48 29.20 -29.90
N GLU A 307 -11.33 28.28 -30.86
CA GLU A 307 -10.58 28.43 -32.10
C GLU A 307 -11.24 29.47 -33.04
N TYR A 308 -10.60 30.63 -33.18
CA TYR A 308 -11.00 31.67 -34.15
C TYR A 308 -10.54 31.31 -35.57
N VAL A 309 -11.49 30.93 -36.44
CA VAL A 309 -11.26 30.73 -37.88
C VAL A 309 -11.55 32.04 -38.65
N PRO A 310 -10.54 32.68 -39.28
CA PRO A 310 -10.81 33.82 -40.16
C PRO A 310 -11.37 33.35 -41.52
N LYS A 311 -12.51 33.93 -41.91
CA LYS A 311 -13.09 33.82 -43.25
C LYS A 311 -12.22 34.59 -44.26
N ASN A 312 -11.68 33.88 -45.24
CA ASN A 312 -11.09 34.50 -46.43
C ASN A 312 -12.17 35.15 -47.31
N THR A 313 -11.96 36.42 -47.62
CA THR A 313 -12.35 37.05 -48.90
C THR A 313 -11.09 37.27 -49.71
#